data_AF-A0A925BQ16-F1
#
_entry.id   AF-A0A925BQ16-F1
#
_cell.length_a   1.000
_cell.length_b   1.000
_cell.length_c   1.000
_cell.angle_alpha   90.00
_cell.angle_beta   90.00
_cell.angle_gamma   90.00
#
_symmetry.space_group_name_H-M   'P 1'
#
loop_
_entity.id
_entity.type
_entity.pdbx_description
1 polymer ?
#
loop_
_entity_poly.entity_id
_entity_poly.type
_entity_poly.pdbx_seq_one_letter_code
_entity_poly.pdbx_strand_id
1 'polypeptide(L)'
;MMPFIPFVRVRNVDEAIAKAKESEHGFRHTSMIHSQNVHNMTKMGRIMDTTLFVKNGPCMASLGLGGEGYLSFSIAGPTGEGVTTPLTFTRERRCSLIDDLWVLGKSSV
;
A
#
# COMPACT_ATOMS: atom_id res chain seq x y z
N MET A 1 -2.37 -14.43 -15.05
CA MET A 1 -3.22 -13.39 -15.68
C MET A 1 -3.07 -13.49 -17.19
N MET A 2 -4.14 -13.34 -17.98
CA MET A 2 -4.03 -13.29 -19.45
C MET A 2 -3.47 -11.93 -19.90
N PRO A 3 -2.61 -11.87 -20.94
CA PRO A 3 -2.02 -10.62 -21.43
C PRO A 3 -2.99 -9.85 -22.34
N PHE A 4 -4.13 -9.44 -21.79
CA PHE A 4 -5.16 -8.66 -22.50
C PHE A 4 -5.50 -7.41 -21.69
N ILE A 5 -5.37 -6.22 -22.30
CA ILE A 5 -5.55 -4.93 -21.61
C ILE A 5 -6.60 -4.09 -22.37
N PRO A 6 -7.84 -4.01 -21.87
CA PRO A 6 -8.85 -3.13 -22.46
C PRO A 6 -8.60 -1.66 -22.12
N PHE A 7 -8.94 -0.75 -23.04
CA PHE A 7 -8.85 0.69 -22.86
C PHE A 7 -10.24 1.34 -22.92
N VAL A 8 -10.56 2.20 -21.95
CA VAL A 8 -11.80 2.98 -21.91
C VAL A 8 -11.46 4.46 -21.99
N ARG A 9 -11.93 5.14 -23.04
CA ARG A 9 -11.77 6.59 -23.19
C ARG A 9 -12.77 7.33 -22.32
N VAL A 10 -12.30 8.39 -21.66
CA VAL A 10 -13.09 9.30 -20.82
C VAL A 10 -12.79 10.75 -21.17
N ARG A 11 -13.65 11.69 -20.77
CA ARG A 11 -13.51 13.10 -21.15
C ARG A 11 -12.50 13.86 -20.29
N ASN A 12 -12.38 13.51 -19.00
CA ASN A 12 -11.52 14.19 -18.05
C ASN A 12 -11.04 13.25 -16.93
N VAL A 13 -10.12 13.75 -16.08
CA VAL A 13 -9.50 12.98 -15.00
C VAL A 13 -10.47 12.55 -13.91
N ASP A 14 -11.51 13.35 -13.65
CA ASP A 14 -12.48 13.03 -12.60
C ASP A 14 -13.38 11.87 -13.00
N GLU A 15 -13.82 11.85 -14.26
CA GLU A 15 -14.50 10.70 -14.85
C GLU A 15 -13.58 9.47 -14.89
N ALA A 16 -12.29 9.65 -15.19
CA ALA A 16 -11.30 8.57 -15.17
C ALA A 16 -11.21 7.91 -13.78
N ILE A 17 -11.08 8.72 -12.73
CA ILE A 17 -10.97 8.23 -11.34
C ILE A 17 -12.27 7.54 -10.91
N ALA A 18 -13.44 8.08 -11.27
CA ALA A 18 -14.72 7.46 -10.95
C ALA A 18 -14.87 6.08 -11.60
N LYS A 19 -14.57 5.96 -12.90
CA LYS A 19 -14.62 4.67 -13.61
C LYS A 19 -13.54 3.69 -13.14
N ALA A 20 -12.36 4.18 -12.76
CA ALA A 20 -11.32 3.35 -12.18
C ALA A 20 -11.78 2.74 -10.84
N LYS A 21 -12.45 3.53 -9.98
CA LYS A 21 -13.01 3.04 -8.72
C LYS A 21 -14.10 1.99 -8.94
N GLU A 22 -15.00 2.23 -9.90
CA GLU A 22 -16.04 1.26 -10.26
C GLU A 22 -15.44 -0.07 -10.73
N SER A 23 -14.42 0.00 -11.61
CA SER A 23 -13.75 -1.18 -12.19
C SER A 23 -12.86 -1.93 -11.19
N GLU A 24 -12.49 -1.29 -10.08
CA GLU A 24 -11.75 -1.92 -8.99
C GLU A 24 -12.64 -2.82 -8.12
N HIS A 25 -13.97 -2.66 -8.22
CA HIS A 25 -14.98 -3.44 -7.49
C HIS A 25 -14.89 -3.34 -5.96
N GLY A 26 -14.10 -2.40 -5.42
CA GLY A 26 -13.94 -2.22 -3.98
C GLY A 26 -13.07 -3.29 -3.32
N PHE A 27 -12.27 -4.03 -4.08
CA PHE A 27 -11.29 -4.96 -3.51
C PHE A 27 -10.19 -4.25 -2.73
N ARG A 28 -9.99 -2.96 -3.01
CA ARG A 28 -8.94 -2.12 -2.43
C ARG A 28 -7.55 -2.73 -2.55
N HIS A 29 -7.28 -3.48 -3.61
CA HIS A 29 -6.03 -4.24 -3.72
C HIS A 29 -4.90 -3.42 -4.37
N THR A 30 -5.10 -2.97 -5.61
CA THR A 30 -4.06 -2.23 -6.35
C THR A 30 -4.67 -1.27 -7.35
N SER A 31 -4.14 -0.05 -7.40
CA SER A 31 -4.45 0.92 -8.45
C SER A 31 -3.20 1.62 -8.96
N MET A 32 -3.27 2.17 -10.18
CA MET A 32 -2.14 2.84 -10.82
C MET A 32 -2.59 4.13 -11.50
N ILE A 33 -1.72 5.13 -11.54
CA ILE A 33 -1.93 6.38 -12.29
C ILE A 33 -0.68 6.79 -13.06
N HIS A 34 -0.87 7.24 -14.29
CA HIS A 34 0.14 7.98 -15.05
C HIS A 34 -0.30 9.45 -15.17
N SER A 35 0.43 10.34 -14.51
CA SER A 35 0.16 11.79 -14.49
C SER A 35 1.42 12.57 -14.13
N GLN A 36 1.50 13.85 -14.48
CA GLN A 36 2.51 14.76 -13.91
C GLN A 36 1.91 15.74 -12.89
N ASN A 37 0.58 15.74 -12.74
CA ASN A 37 -0.12 16.62 -11.82
C ASN A 37 -0.28 15.94 -10.45
N VAL A 38 0.41 16.48 -9.44
CA VAL A 38 0.40 15.96 -8.06
C VAL A 38 -0.99 16.01 -7.43
N HIS A 39 -1.83 17.01 -7.75
CA HIS A 39 -3.19 17.08 -7.24
C HIS A 39 -4.06 15.93 -7.76
N ASN A 40 -3.90 15.56 -9.03
CA ASN A 40 -4.62 14.42 -9.62
C ASN A 40 -4.17 13.10 -8.98
N MET A 41 -2.86 12.91 -8.80
CA MET A 41 -2.33 11.72 -8.11
C MET A 41 -2.86 11.62 -6.68
N THR A 42 -2.88 12.76 -5.96
CA THR A 42 -3.35 12.82 -4.59
C THR A 42 -4.85 12.54 -4.50
N LYS A 43 -5.64 13.12 -5.42
CA LYS A 43 -7.08 12.89 -5.52
C LYS A 43 -7.39 11.41 -5.77
N MET A 44 -6.74 10.79 -6.77
CA MET A 44 -6.92 9.38 -7.07
C MET A 44 -6.48 8.49 -5.92
N GLY A 45 -5.31 8.72 -5.32
CA GLY A 45 -4.80 7.90 -4.22
C GLY A 45 -5.75 7.86 -3.02
N ARG A 46 -6.37 8.99 -2.67
CA ARG A 46 -7.38 9.06 -1.59
C ARG A 46 -8.69 8.37 -1.96
N ILE A 47 -9.14 8.50 -3.20
CA ILE A 47 -10.43 7.94 -3.66
C ILE A 47 -10.36 6.42 -3.83
N MET A 48 -9.23 5.92 -4.33
CA MET A 48 -9.02 4.49 -4.59
C MET A 48 -8.78 3.70 -3.31
N ASP A 49 -8.03 4.27 -2.34
CA ASP A 49 -7.79 3.67 -1.01
C ASP A 49 -7.35 2.18 -1.10
N THR A 50 -6.48 1.90 -2.07
CA THR A 50 -5.95 0.57 -2.35
C THR A 50 -4.67 0.31 -1.55
N THR A 51 -4.42 -0.94 -1.16
CA THR A 51 -3.19 -1.38 -0.47
C THR A 51 -1.94 -0.95 -1.23
N LEU A 52 -1.94 -1.10 -2.57
CA LEU A 52 -0.83 -0.67 -3.43
C LEU A 52 -1.29 0.43 -4.37
N PHE A 53 -0.56 1.54 -4.41
CA PHE A 53 -0.83 2.65 -5.34
C PHE A 53 0.43 3.08 -6.08
N VAL A 54 0.50 2.74 -7.38
CA VAL A 54 1.66 3.07 -8.23
C VAL A 54 1.43 4.37 -8.99
N LYS A 55 2.46 5.22 -9.06
CA LYS A 55 2.46 6.46 -9.82
C LYS A 55 3.59 6.41 -10.86
N ASN A 56 3.26 6.59 -12.13
CA ASN A 56 4.21 6.71 -13.24
C ASN A 56 5.19 5.52 -13.41
N GLY A 57 4.78 4.31 -13.03
CA GLY A 57 5.62 3.11 -13.15
C GLY A 57 4.79 1.86 -13.46
N PRO A 58 5.45 0.72 -13.76
CA PRO A 58 4.77 -0.56 -13.95
C PRO A 58 4.16 -1.06 -12.63
N CYS A 59 3.16 -1.94 -12.69
CA CYS A 59 2.49 -2.48 -11.50
C CYS A 59 3.46 -3.08 -10.47
N MET A 60 4.50 -3.77 -10.94
CA MET A 60 5.51 -4.43 -10.11
C MET A 60 6.39 -3.45 -9.31
N ALA A 61 6.40 -2.16 -9.65
CA ALA A 61 7.14 -1.15 -8.89
C ALA A 61 6.67 -1.03 -7.44
N SER A 62 5.40 -1.37 -7.15
CA SER A 62 4.88 -1.42 -5.77
C SER A 62 5.41 -2.59 -4.93
N LEU A 63 6.16 -3.51 -5.53
CA LEU A 63 6.73 -4.70 -4.89
C LEU A 63 8.27 -4.70 -4.93
N GLY A 64 8.90 -3.52 -5.02
CA GLY A 64 10.35 -3.39 -5.04
C GLY A 64 11.02 -3.71 -6.39
N LEU A 65 10.25 -4.00 -7.45
CA LEU A 65 10.79 -4.28 -8.79
C LEU A 65 10.72 -3.03 -9.68
N GLY A 66 11.70 -2.15 -9.52
CA GLY A 66 11.76 -0.85 -10.23
C GLY A 66 11.08 0.30 -9.48
N GLY A 67 10.69 0.09 -8.23
CA GLY A 67 10.30 1.12 -7.28
C GLY A 67 10.93 0.83 -5.91
N GLU A 68 10.90 1.81 -5.01
CA GLU A 68 11.40 1.65 -3.63
C GLU A 68 10.51 0.71 -2.80
N GLY A 69 11.10 0.02 -1.83
CA GLY A 69 10.40 -0.90 -0.92
C GLY A 69 10.90 -2.35 -1.01
N TYR A 70 10.27 -3.24 -0.24
CA TYR A 70 10.59 -4.67 -0.20
C TYR A 70 9.61 -5.49 -1.04
N LEU A 71 10.05 -6.68 -1.46
CA LEU A 71 9.26 -7.63 -2.25
C LEU A 71 8.48 -8.59 -1.35
N SER A 72 7.21 -8.82 -1.69
CA SER A 72 6.40 -9.96 -1.24
C SER A 72 5.42 -10.37 -2.34
N PHE A 73 5.07 -11.65 -2.39
CA PHE A 73 4.01 -12.18 -3.25
C PHE A 73 2.68 -12.39 -2.50
N SER A 74 2.66 -12.11 -1.20
CA SER A 74 1.47 -12.10 -0.36
C SER A 74 1.13 -10.66 -0.01
N ILE A 75 -0.03 -10.20 -0.49
CA ILE A 75 -0.56 -8.86 -0.26
C ILE A 75 -1.90 -9.02 0.46
N ALA A 76 -1.93 -8.69 1.74
CA ALA A 76 -3.08 -8.88 2.61
C ALA A 76 -3.99 -7.65 2.59
N GLY A 77 -4.94 -7.64 1.64
CA GLY A 77 -5.94 -6.58 1.50
C GLY A 77 -7.02 -6.62 2.60
N PRO A 78 -7.84 -7.69 2.69
CA PRO A 78 -8.99 -7.74 3.62
C PRO A 78 -8.63 -7.63 5.11
N THR A 79 -7.48 -8.17 5.51
CA THR A 79 -7.01 -8.18 6.90
C THR A 79 -6.10 -7.01 7.25
N GLY A 80 -5.58 -6.29 6.23
CA GLY A 80 -4.95 -4.98 6.40
C GLY A 80 -3.44 -4.98 6.66
N GLU A 81 -2.77 -6.13 6.67
CA GLU A 81 -1.31 -6.20 6.89
C GLU A 81 -0.50 -5.68 5.70
N GLY A 82 -1.13 -5.52 4.53
CA GLY A 82 -0.49 -4.97 3.35
C GLY A 82 0.52 -5.93 2.71
N VAL A 83 1.69 -5.41 2.31
CA VAL A 83 2.78 -6.26 1.78
C VAL A 83 3.38 -7.03 2.95
N THR A 84 3.16 -8.35 3.01
CA THR A 84 3.55 -9.11 4.19
C THR A 84 5.06 -9.17 4.37
N THR A 85 5.51 -9.12 5.62
CA THR A 85 6.92 -9.28 6.02
C THR A 85 7.06 -10.47 6.97
N PRO A 86 8.28 -10.88 7.35
CA PRO A 86 8.46 -11.84 8.44
C PRO A 86 7.73 -11.45 9.73
N LEU A 87 7.61 -10.14 10.03
CA LEU A 87 6.89 -9.66 11.22
C LEU A 87 5.40 -10.01 11.17
N THR A 88 4.79 -10.01 9.98
CA THR A 88 3.38 -10.38 9.77
C THR A 88 3.06 -11.81 10.25
N PHE A 89 4.06 -12.69 10.25
CA PHE A 89 3.91 -14.10 10.63
C PHE A 89 4.43 -14.41 12.04
N THR A 90 4.65 -13.38 12.86
CA THR A 90 5.16 -13.52 14.24
C THR A 90 4.21 -12.89 15.25
N ARG A 91 4.27 -13.37 16.49
CA ARG A 91 3.53 -12.78 17.61
C ARG A 91 4.41 -11.75 18.31
N GLU A 92 3.94 -10.51 18.45
CA GLU A 92 4.58 -9.53 19.33
C GLU A 92 4.46 -10.01 20.79
N ARG A 93 5.58 -9.99 21.52
CA ARG A 93 5.62 -10.36 22.94
C ARG A 93 6.24 -9.22 23.73
N ARG A 94 5.49 -8.69 24.70
CA ARG A 94 5.99 -7.75 25.69
C ARG A 94 6.47 -8.50 26.93
N CYS A 95 7.69 -8.24 27.36
CA CYS A 95 8.28 -8.80 28.57
C CYS A 95 8.77 -7.64 29.45
N SER A 96 8.37 -7.65 30.72
CA SER A 96 8.76 -6.66 31.72
C SER A 96 9.62 -7.33 32.78
N LEU A 97 10.79 -6.76 33.04
CA LEU A 97 11.63 -7.12 34.18
C LEU A 97 11.41 -6.06 35.27
N ILE A 98 10.86 -6.48 36.40
CA ILE A 98 10.51 -5.60 37.51
C ILE A 98 11.73 -5.46 38.44
N ASP A 99 12.01 -4.24 38.87
CA ASP A 99 13.07 -3.86 39.80
C ASP A 99 14.54 -4.07 39.37
N ASP A 100 14.79 -4.58 38.17
CA ASP A 100 16.12 -4.91 37.62
C ASP A 100 16.39 -4.33 36.21
N LEU A 101 17.66 -4.40 35.77
CA LEU A 101 18.19 -3.94 34.47
C LEU A 101 18.03 -2.43 34.19
N TRP A 102 18.00 -1.61 35.25
CA TRP A 102 18.05 -0.15 35.13
C TRP A 102 19.50 0.34 35.08
N VAL A 103 20.17 0.09 33.95
CA VAL A 103 21.61 0.34 33.76
C VAL A 103 22.02 1.82 33.79
N LEU A 104 21.06 2.74 33.61
CA LEU A 104 21.28 4.18 33.73
C LEU A 104 20.95 4.72 35.15
N GLY A 105 20.57 3.84 36.09
CA GLY A 105 20.22 4.19 37.46
C GLY A 105 18.74 4.08 37.77
N LYS A 106 18.42 3.96 39.07
CA LYS A 106 17.06 4.04 39.60
C LYS A 106 16.55 5.47 39.47
N SER A 107 15.39 5.67 38.84
CA SER A 107 14.70 6.96 38.91
C SER A 107 14.33 7.18 40.37
N SER A 108 14.92 8.19 41.01
CA SER A 108 14.66 8.54 42.40
C SER A 108 13.27 9.16 42.52
N VAL A 109 12.25 8.31 42.65
CA VAL A 109 10.93 8.69 43.17
C VAL A 109 10.72 7.94 44.47
#